data_AF-A0A426FJJ1-F1
#
_entry.id   AF-A0A426FJJ1-F1
#
_cell.length_a   1.000
_cell.length_b   1.000
_cell.length_c   1.000
_cell.angle_alpha   90.00
_cell.angle_beta   90.00
_cell.angle_gamma   90.00
#
_symmetry.space_group_name_H-M   'P 1'
#
loop_
_entity.id
_entity.type
_entity.pdbx_description
1 polymer ?
#
loop_
_entity_poly.entity_id
_entity_poly.type
_entity_poly.pdbx_seq_one_letter_code
_entity_poly.pdbx_strand_id
1 'polypeptide(L)'
;MLNSITIVAVTGMQAYAQNSVYAIQRSYLELQKQLPAERLRCLLISPEKPEHFFDNIQHIACKPFGYLEYSLFMVYSLAQFIETSHVLIVQEDGWVLNGNNWRDEFFQYDYIGSPLMILVDEKGKTYRDAFWEKHKFDIPDGMIGHQNGGFSLRSKKLLEAARKYQLGFNVQPPEYIQSLPFEFKWTESTHQHYEDVYFLQRHKQLSELGFKFAPPHLAALFGFQHLMLQVLEKTNVMRILGCHFSSSLKITGLNQVTVLHHQFSSMEELIRNGRIFILVEQGMEVYIPSEVSFNGQSCYLKKR
;
A
#
# COMPACT_ATOMS: atom_id res chain seq x y z
N MET A 1 -7.20 13.84 -22.72
CA MET A 1 -5.86 13.78 -22.10
C MET A 1 -5.48 12.32 -21.95
N LEU A 2 -4.23 11.95 -22.26
CA LEU A 2 -3.71 10.60 -21.99
C LEU A 2 -3.59 10.38 -20.47
N ASN A 3 -3.92 9.19 -19.98
CA ASN A 3 -3.81 8.87 -18.56
C ASN A 3 -2.34 8.87 -18.13
N SER A 4 -2.00 9.59 -17.07
CA SER A 4 -0.66 9.68 -16.48
C SER A 4 -0.67 9.36 -14.98
N ILE A 5 0.48 8.97 -14.44
CA ILE A 5 0.67 8.53 -13.05
C ILE A 5 1.78 9.34 -12.38
N THR A 6 1.51 9.86 -11.19
CA THR A 6 2.56 10.24 -10.23
C THR A 6 2.76 9.07 -9.28
N ILE A 7 3.96 8.50 -9.25
CA ILE A 7 4.39 7.50 -8.27
C ILE A 7 4.84 8.28 -7.04
N VAL A 8 4.15 8.12 -5.92
CA VAL A 8 4.38 8.93 -4.73
C VAL A 8 4.60 8.08 -3.49
N ALA A 9 5.54 8.50 -2.65
CA ALA A 9 5.59 8.11 -1.25
C ALA A 9 5.49 9.34 -0.36
N VAL A 10 4.72 9.23 0.71
CA VAL A 10 4.53 10.27 1.73
C VAL A 10 4.85 9.67 3.08
N THR A 11 5.73 10.31 3.85
CA THR A 11 6.02 9.89 5.23
C THR A 11 6.30 11.10 6.10
N GLY A 12 5.75 11.13 7.31
CA GLY A 12 6.15 12.07 8.35
C GLY A 12 7.29 11.55 9.23
N MET A 13 7.66 10.28 9.09
CA MET A 13 8.74 9.63 9.83
C MET A 13 9.97 9.50 8.93
N GLN A 14 11.06 10.19 9.30
CA GLN A 14 12.27 10.24 8.47
C GLN A 14 12.91 8.85 8.27
N ALA A 15 12.74 7.94 9.22
CA ALA A 15 13.24 6.57 9.14
C ALA A 15 12.74 5.80 7.89
N TYR A 16 11.58 6.17 7.33
CA TYR A 16 11.01 5.50 6.15
C TYR A 16 11.43 6.16 4.83
N ALA A 17 11.99 7.37 4.87
CA ALA A 17 12.21 8.17 3.68
C ALA A 17 13.22 7.52 2.73
N GLN A 18 14.31 6.96 3.27
CA GLN A 18 15.36 6.32 2.46
C GLN A 18 14.84 5.13 1.66
N ASN A 19 14.04 4.27 2.29
CA ASN A 19 13.49 3.08 1.64
C ASN A 19 12.36 3.42 0.67
N SER A 20 11.58 4.47 1.00
CA SER A 20 10.52 4.99 0.13
C SER A 20 11.06 5.48 -1.22
N VAL A 21 12.29 6.03 -1.25
CA VAL A 21 12.97 6.40 -2.51
C VAL A 21 13.23 5.17 -3.39
N TYR A 22 13.64 4.05 -2.82
CA TYR A 22 13.82 2.81 -3.57
C TYR A 22 12.49 2.24 -4.06
N ALA A 23 11.42 2.32 -3.26
CA ALA A 23 10.08 1.92 -3.66
C ALA A 23 9.58 2.72 -4.88
N ILE A 24 9.75 4.04 -4.87
CA ILE A 24 9.43 4.93 -5.98
C ILE A 24 10.27 4.55 -7.20
N GLN A 25 11.60 4.49 -7.06
CA GLN A 25 12.50 4.29 -8.18
C GLN A 25 12.30 2.93 -8.85
N ARG A 26 12.17 1.86 -8.05
CA ARG A 26 11.87 0.54 -8.59
C ARG A 26 10.54 0.57 -9.35
N SER A 27 9.52 1.19 -8.77
CA SER A 27 8.20 1.25 -9.40
C SER A 27 8.22 2.03 -10.72
N TYR A 28 9.00 3.12 -10.77
CA TYR A 28 9.24 3.87 -12.00
C TYR A 28 9.87 3.00 -13.09
N LEU A 29 10.98 2.34 -12.79
CA LEU A 29 11.69 1.48 -13.74
C LEU A 29 10.83 0.31 -14.23
N GLU A 30 10.05 -0.30 -13.34
CA GLU A 30 9.14 -1.38 -13.71
C GLU A 30 8.02 -0.88 -14.62
N LEU A 31 7.34 0.22 -14.27
CA LEU A 31 6.23 0.74 -15.06
C LEU A 31 6.66 1.25 -16.44
N GLN A 32 7.91 1.69 -16.60
CA GLN A 32 8.46 2.07 -17.90
C GLN A 32 8.42 0.95 -18.95
N LYS A 33 8.29 -0.31 -18.54
CA LYS A 33 8.14 -1.45 -19.45
C LYS A 33 6.82 -1.42 -20.23
N GLN A 34 5.80 -0.76 -19.70
CA GLN A 34 4.45 -0.71 -20.30
C GLN A 34 3.92 0.73 -20.48
N LEU A 35 4.48 1.70 -19.75
CA LEU A 35 4.08 3.10 -19.79
C LEU A 35 5.26 3.98 -20.23
N PRO A 36 5.10 4.83 -21.25
CA PRO A 36 6.10 5.82 -21.61
C PRO A 36 6.51 6.73 -20.45
N ALA A 37 7.79 7.11 -20.40
CA ALA A 37 8.36 7.90 -19.30
C ALA A 37 7.66 9.25 -19.12
N GLU A 38 7.18 9.88 -20.20
CA GLU A 38 6.44 11.15 -20.16
C GLU A 38 5.08 11.06 -19.45
N ARG A 39 4.56 9.84 -19.26
CA ARG A 39 3.32 9.58 -18.50
C ARG A 39 3.59 9.32 -17.03
N LEU A 40 4.86 9.28 -16.61
CA LEU A 40 5.27 8.96 -15.26
C LEU A 40 5.96 10.17 -14.60
N ARG A 41 5.60 10.44 -13.35
CA ARG A 41 6.30 11.38 -12.48
C ARG A 41 6.60 10.70 -11.16
N CYS A 42 7.65 11.14 -10.47
CA CYS A 42 8.04 10.58 -9.19
C CYS A 42 8.13 11.66 -8.13
N LEU A 43 7.52 11.42 -6.97
CA LEU A 43 7.46 12.39 -5.88
C LEU A 43 7.69 11.71 -4.53
N LEU A 44 8.61 12.27 -3.74
CA LEU A 44 8.76 11.97 -2.32
C LEU A 44 8.33 13.19 -1.51
N ILE A 45 7.45 12.97 -0.53
CA ILE A 45 7.16 13.94 0.52
C ILE A 45 7.65 13.38 1.85
N SER A 46 8.67 14.00 2.43
CA SER A 46 9.32 13.56 3.68
C SER A 46 9.93 14.72 4.45
N PRO A 47 10.23 14.59 5.75
CA PRO A 47 10.85 15.67 6.53
C PRO A 47 12.14 16.20 5.91
N GLU A 48 13.03 15.29 5.52
CA GLU A 48 14.32 15.62 4.92
C GLU A 48 14.55 14.77 3.67
N LYS A 49 15.37 15.30 2.75
CA LYS A 49 15.80 14.57 1.55
C LYS A 49 16.73 13.42 1.99
N PRO A 50 16.47 12.17 1.60
CA PRO A 50 17.36 11.05 1.91
C PRO A 50 18.76 11.21 1.30
N GLU A 51 19.74 10.55 1.91
CA GLU A 51 21.15 10.58 1.47
C GLU A 51 21.30 9.98 0.07
N HIS A 52 20.79 8.76 -0.13
CA HIS A 52 20.71 8.18 -1.46
C HIS A 52 19.42 8.62 -2.15
N PHE A 53 19.56 9.28 -3.29
CA PHE A 53 18.46 9.91 -4.00
C PHE A 53 18.65 9.86 -5.52
N PHE A 54 17.56 9.77 -6.27
CA PHE A 54 17.57 9.67 -7.73
C PHE A 54 17.07 10.98 -8.36
N ASP A 55 17.72 11.44 -9.42
CA ASP A 55 17.44 12.74 -10.06
C ASP A 55 16.04 12.86 -10.66
N ASN A 56 15.42 11.74 -11.04
CA ASN A 56 14.07 11.72 -11.59
C ASN A 56 12.97 11.80 -10.51
N ILE A 57 13.32 11.82 -9.23
CA ILE A 57 12.37 11.92 -8.12
C ILE A 57 12.37 13.37 -7.61
N GLN A 58 11.20 14.00 -7.58
CA GLN A 58 11.08 15.29 -6.90
C GLN A 58 10.98 15.07 -5.38
N HIS A 59 11.69 15.86 -4.59
CA HIS A 59 11.49 15.91 -3.14
C HIS A 59 10.74 17.18 -2.74
N ILE A 60 9.75 17.03 -1.87
CA ILE A 60 9.08 18.12 -1.17
C ILE A 60 9.22 17.89 0.33
N ALA A 61 9.85 18.83 1.02
CA ALA A 61 10.00 18.77 2.46
C ALA A 61 8.66 19.00 3.18
N CYS A 62 8.39 18.22 4.22
CA CYS A 62 7.29 18.45 5.15
C CYS A 62 7.80 18.57 6.59
N LYS A 63 6.93 18.90 7.56
CA LYS A 63 7.28 18.72 8.98
C LYS A 63 7.08 17.25 9.36
N PRO A 64 7.79 16.73 10.39
CA PRO A 64 7.51 15.40 10.90
C PRO A 64 6.07 15.28 11.39
N PHE A 65 5.45 14.11 11.17
CA PHE A 65 4.09 13.83 11.58
C PHE A 65 3.81 12.33 11.74
N GLY A 66 2.77 11.99 12.51
CA GLY A 66 2.35 10.62 12.78
C GLY A 66 1.34 10.07 11.77
N TYR A 67 0.81 8.88 12.06
CA TYR A 67 -0.07 8.20 11.11
C TYR A 67 -1.43 8.90 10.92
N LEU A 68 -1.97 9.55 11.96
CA LEU A 68 -3.23 10.30 11.84
C LEU A 68 -3.08 11.48 10.86
N GLU A 69 -2.01 12.25 11.00
CA GLU A 69 -1.70 13.35 10.09
C GLU A 69 -1.38 12.85 8.68
N TYR A 70 -0.71 11.70 8.55
CA TYR A 70 -0.54 11.02 7.26
C TYR A 70 -1.91 10.79 6.61
N SER A 71 -2.86 10.17 7.32
CA SER A 71 -4.19 9.90 6.77
C SER A 71 -4.92 11.17 6.34
N LEU A 72 -4.89 12.21 7.17
CA LEU A 72 -5.48 13.52 6.86
C LEU A 72 -4.81 14.16 5.63
N PHE A 73 -3.49 14.05 5.52
CA PHE A 73 -2.73 14.55 4.38
C PHE A 73 -3.13 13.81 3.09
N MET A 74 -3.22 12.48 3.13
CA MET A 74 -3.58 11.66 1.98
C MET A 74 -5.00 11.96 1.48
N VAL A 75 -5.94 12.23 2.38
CA VAL A 75 -7.34 12.54 2.04
C VAL A 75 -7.54 13.97 1.57
N TYR A 76 -6.91 14.96 2.23
CA TYR A 76 -7.24 16.37 2.01
C TYR A 76 -6.16 17.19 1.32
N SER A 77 -4.92 16.72 1.27
CA SER A 77 -3.79 17.56 0.86
C SER A 77 -3.04 17.01 -0.35
N LEU A 78 -2.94 15.68 -0.49
CA LEU A 78 -2.15 15.05 -1.54
C LEU A 78 -2.50 15.58 -2.94
N ALA A 79 -3.78 15.75 -3.26
CA ALA A 79 -4.25 16.24 -4.57
C ALA A 79 -3.55 17.53 -5.04
N GLN A 80 -3.18 18.41 -4.11
CA GLN A 80 -2.54 19.70 -4.40
C GLN A 80 -1.11 19.54 -4.97
N PHE A 81 -0.50 18.38 -4.77
CA PHE A 81 0.85 18.05 -5.26
C PHE A 81 0.83 17.16 -6.51
N ILE A 82 -0.35 16.78 -7.01
CA ILE A 82 -0.51 15.84 -8.12
C ILE A 82 -0.98 16.57 -9.37
N GLU A 83 -0.21 16.51 -10.44
CA GLU A 83 -0.58 17.05 -11.77
C GLU A 83 -1.13 16.00 -12.73
N THR A 84 -0.90 14.72 -12.44
CA THR A 84 -1.29 13.59 -13.30
C THR A 84 -2.74 13.16 -13.08
N SER A 85 -3.27 12.35 -13.99
CA SER A 85 -4.64 11.84 -13.88
C SER A 85 -4.85 10.87 -12.71
N HIS A 86 -3.79 10.13 -12.36
CA HIS A 86 -3.78 9.12 -11.31
C HIS A 86 -2.51 9.26 -10.46
N VAL A 87 -2.58 8.74 -9.25
CA VAL A 87 -1.45 8.61 -8.34
C VAL A 87 -1.28 7.13 -7.98
N LEU A 88 -0.05 6.63 -8.02
CA LEU A 88 0.32 5.34 -7.46
C LEU A 88 1.02 5.59 -6.12
N ILE A 89 0.35 5.24 -5.03
CA ILE A 89 0.93 5.27 -3.69
C ILE A 89 1.85 4.07 -3.54
N VAL A 90 3.08 4.34 -3.12
CA VAL A 90 4.07 3.34 -2.72
C VAL A 90 4.63 3.71 -1.35
N GLN A 91 5.11 2.70 -0.62
CA GLN A 91 5.69 2.82 0.71
C GLN A 91 6.95 1.95 0.78
N GLU A 92 7.74 2.07 1.86
CA GLU A 92 8.93 1.21 2.02
C GLU A 92 8.61 -0.29 2.04
N ASP A 93 7.37 -0.66 2.37
CA ASP A 93 6.87 -2.02 2.37
C ASP A 93 5.89 -2.32 1.22
N GLY A 94 5.66 -1.39 0.28
CA GLY A 94 4.78 -1.61 -0.88
C GLY A 94 5.19 -0.90 -2.16
N TRP A 95 5.37 -1.67 -3.25
CA TRP A 95 5.92 -1.19 -4.52
C TRP A 95 5.50 -2.09 -5.70
N VAL A 96 5.80 -1.65 -6.93
CA VAL A 96 5.58 -2.47 -8.14
C VAL A 96 6.65 -3.56 -8.24
N LEU A 97 6.21 -4.80 -8.31
CA LEU A 97 7.06 -5.98 -8.43
C LEU A 97 7.47 -6.23 -9.88
N ASN A 98 6.50 -6.21 -10.78
CA ASN A 98 6.67 -6.53 -12.19
C ASN A 98 5.75 -5.67 -13.07
N GLY A 99 6.34 -4.68 -13.73
CA GLY A 99 5.60 -3.74 -14.57
C GLY A 99 5.03 -4.35 -15.85
N ASN A 100 5.51 -5.51 -16.32
CA ASN A 100 4.88 -6.22 -17.44
C ASN A 100 3.45 -6.69 -17.12
N ASN A 101 3.10 -6.74 -15.84
CA ASN A 101 1.75 -7.05 -15.39
C ASN A 101 0.84 -5.81 -15.32
N TRP A 102 1.30 -4.64 -15.76
CA TRP A 102 0.46 -3.46 -15.87
C TRP A 102 -0.74 -3.71 -16.79
N ARG A 103 -1.91 -3.19 -16.41
CA ARG A 103 -3.14 -3.28 -17.19
C ARG A 103 -3.74 -1.88 -17.31
N ASP A 104 -3.94 -1.39 -18.52
CA ASP A 104 -4.58 -0.09 -18.74
C ASP A 104 -6.02 -0.02 -18.19
N GLU A 105 -6.66 -1.18 -17.98
CA GLU A 105 -7.93 -1.31 -17.27
C GLU A 105 -7.88 -0.70 -15.86
N PHE A 106 -6.71 -0.65 -15.21
CA PHE A 106 -6.57 -0.02 -13.90
C PHE A 106 -6.95 1.47 -13.91
N PHE A 107 -6.78 2.16 -15.04
CA PHE A 107 -7.20 3.56 -15.20
C PHE A 107 -8.71 3.76 -15.27
N GLN A 108 -9.50 2.69 -15.34
CA GLN A 108 -10.97 2.79 -15.35
C GLN A 108 -11.56 2.94 -13.94
N TYR A 109 -10.73 2.85 -12.91
CA TYR A 109 -11.11 2.90 -11.51
C TYR A 109 -10.46 4.07 -10.79
N ASP A 110 -11.19 4.56 -9.80
CA ASP A 110 -10.79 5.67 -8.96
C ASP A 110 -10.01 5.23 -7.73
N TYR A 111 -10.20 3.99 -7.30
CA TYR A 111 -9.46 3.37 -6.22
C TYR A 111 -9.20 1.90 -6.53
N ILE A 112 -7.94 1.49 -6.49
CA ILE A 112 -7.49 0.10 -6.50
C ILE A 112 -6.41 -0.03 -5.45
N GLY A 113 -6.53 -0.98 -4.53
CA GLY A 113 -5.49 -1.30 -3.54
C GLY A 113 -5.30 -2.79 -3.37
N SER A 114 -4.23 -3.20 -2.67
CA SER A 114 -4.00 -4.60 -2.34
C SER A 114 -5.15 -5.14 -1.47
N PRO A 115 -5.85 -6.20 -1.87
CA PRO A 115 -7.03 -6.68 -1.14
C PRO A 115 -6.61 -7.35 0.17
N LEU A 116 -7.44 -7.19 1.22
CA LEU A 116 -7.21 -7.71 2.57
C LEU A 116 -8.36 -8.63 3.03
N MET A 117 -8.05 -9.53 3.95
CA MET A 117 -9.02 -10.44 4.57
C MET A 117 -9.86 -9.71 5.65
N ILE A 118 -10.44 -8.58 5.26
CA ILE A 118 -11.13 -7.64 6.14
C ILE A 118 -12.37 -7.13 5.40
N LEU A 119 -13.50 -7.04 6.10
CA LEU A 119 -14.68 -6.31 5.65
C LEU A 119 -14.79 -4.98 6.40
N VAL A 120 -15.28 -3.95 5.72
CA VAL A 120 -15.51 -2.61 6.28
C VAL A 120 -16.97 -2.25 6.12
N ASP A 121 -17.61 -1.74 7.18
CA ASP A 121 -18.99 -1.23 7.12
C ASP A 121 -19.05 0.28 6.81
N GLU A 122 -20.26 0.82 6.60
CA GLU A 122 -20.51 2.26 6.36
C GLU A 122 -20.07 3.18 7.53
N LYS A 123 -19.74 2.61 8.70
CA LYS A 123 -19.21 3.34 9.86
C LYS A 123 -17.67 3.26 9.94
N GLY A 124 -17.03 2.57 9.01
CA GLY A 124 -15.58 2.36 8.97
C GLY A 124 -15.11 1.31 9.98
N LYS A 125 -16.02 0.52 10.57
CA LYS A 125 -15.64 -0.59 11.45
C LYS A 125 -15.13 -1.74 10.61
N THR A 126 -13.98 -2.30 11.02
CA THR A 126 -13.34 -3.42 10.33
C THR A 126 -13.71 -4.76 10.98
N TYR A 127 -13.92 -5.78 10.17
CA TYR A 127 -14.26 -7.14 10.58
C TYR A 127 -13.28 -8.14 9.95
N ARG A 128 -12.66 -8.99 10.77
CA ARG A 128 -11.57 -9.90 10.37
C ARG A 128 -11.85 -11.35 10.79
N ASP A 129 -10.88 -12.23 10.57
CA ASP A 129 -10.84 -13.61 11.05
C ASP A 129 -12.12 -14.39 10.75
N ALA A 130 -12.73 -15.02 11.76
CA ALA A 130 -13.94 -15.84 11.61
C ALA A 130 -15.10 -15.09 10.96
N PHE A 131 -15.21 -13.77 11.17
CA PHE A 131 -16.26 -12.99 10.52
C PHE A 131 -16.01 -12.86 9.02
N TRP A 132 -14.77 -12.51 8.63
CA TRP A 132 -14.41 -12.43 7.22
C TRP A 132 -14.53 -13.81 6.55
N GLU A 133 -14.02 -14.86 7.19
CA GLU A 133 -14.04 -16.24 6.67
C GLU A 133 -15.47 -16.72 6.38
N LYS A 134 -16.42 -16.41 7.26
CA LYS A 134 -17.84 -16.74 7.10
C LYS A 134 -18.50 -16.01 5.92
N HIS A 135 -18.08 -14.78 5.62
CA HIS A 135 -18.78 -13.88 4.69
C HIS A 135 -18.01 -13.58 3.40
N LYS A 136 -16.83 -14.18 3.19
CA LYS A 136 -15.96 -13.89 2.04
C LYS A 136 -16.59 -14.16 0.66
N PHE A 137 -17.62 -15.01 0.59
CA PHE A 137 -18.36 -15.31 -0.65
C PHE A 137 -19.73 -14.63 -0.74
N ASP A 138 -20.25 -14.10 0.37
CA ASP A 138 -21.55 -13.44 0.48
C ASP A 138 -21.40 -12.27 1.46
N ILE A 139 -20.94 -11.14 0.94
CA ILE A 139 -20.64 -9.95 1.74
C ILE A 139 -21.98 -9.33 2.18
N PRO A 140 -22.20 -9.10 3.50
CA PRO A 140 -23.41 -8.48 3.99
C PRO A 140 -23.66 -7.11 3.36
N ASP A 141 -24.94 -6.76 3.20
CA ASP A 141 -25.33 -5.45 2.70
C ASP A 141 -24.73 -4.32 3.56
N GLY A 142 -24.30 -3.23 2.90
CA GLY A 142 -23.59 -2.13 3.55
C GLY A 142 -22.14 -2.44 3.96
N MET A 143 -21.57 -3.58 3.56
CA MET A 143 -20.14 -3.89 3.75
C MET A 143 -19.38 -4.00 2.42
N ILE A 144 -18.07 -3.79 2.50
CA ILE A 144 -17.16 -3.95 1.37
C ILE A 144 -15.87 -4.65 1.79
N GLY A 145 -15.27 -5.41 0.87
CA GLY A 145 -13.91 -5.95 1.04
C GLY A 145 -12.86 -4.84 1.10
N HIS A 146 -11.97 -4.91 2.09
CA HIS A 146 -10.92 -3.91 2.30
C HIS A 146 -9.83 -4.02 1.23
N GLN A 147 -9.45 -2.88 0.68
CA GLN A 147 -8.27 -2.69 -0.18
C GLN A 147 -7.30 -1.68 0.47
N ASN A 148 -6.07 -2.12 0.74
CA ASN A 148 -5.03 -1.40 1.47
C ASN A 148 -4.57 -0.11 0.74
N GLY A 149 -4.28 0.94 1.51
CA GLY A 149 -3.83 2.24 0.99
C GLY A 149 -2.35 2.36 0.64
N GLY A 150 -1.47 1.56 1.25
CA GLY A 150 -0.01 1.63 1.17
C GLY A 150 0.61 1.11 -0.13
N PHE A 151 -0.13 0.34 -0.92
CA PHE A 151 0.12 0.15 -2.35
C PHE A 151 -1.22 0.27 -3.08
N SER A 152 -1.49 1.45 -3.62
CA SER A 152 -2.79 1.76 -4.23
C SER A 152 -2.70 2.74 -5.40
N LEU A 153 -3.52 2.52 -6.43
CA LEU A 153 -3.76 3.48 -7.50
C LEU A 153 -5.03 4.26 -7.18
N ARG A 154 -4.93 5.59 -7.20
CA ARG A 154 -6.07 6.48 -6.93
C ARG A 154 -6.18 7.51 -8.05
N SER A 155 -7.39 7.81 -8.53
CA SER A 155 -7.56 8.90 -9.49
C SER A 155 -7.41 10.25 -8.79
N LYS A 156 -6.92 11.26 -9.52
CA LYS A 156 -6.82 12.62 -8.98
C LYS A 156 -8.18 13.17 -8.55
N LYS A 157 -9.24 12.88 -9.32
CA LYS A 157 -10.60 13.30 -8.95
C LYS A 157 -11.08 12.68 -7.64
N LEU A 158 -10.63 11.47 -7.27
CA LEU A 158 -10.94 10.88 -5.96
C LEU A 158 -10.24 11.62 -4.83
N LEU A 159 -8.96 11.98 -5.02
CA LEU A 159 -8.23 12.77 -4.02
C LEU A 159 -8.83 14.17 -3.81
N GLU A 160 -9.47 14.73 -4.83
CA GLU A 160 -10.18 16.02 -4.74
C GLU A 160 -11.57 15.88 -4.11
N ALA A 161 -12.13 14.67 -4.06
CA ALA A 161 -13.52 14.41 -3.69
C ALA A 161 -13.83 14.89 -2.27
N ALA A 162 -12.92 14.65 -1.32
CA ALA A 162 -13.13 14.98 0.08
C ALA A 162 -13.41 16.48 0.28
N ARG A 163 -12.61 17.35 -0.36
CA ARG A 163 -12.84 18.80 -0.33
C ARG A 163 -14.02 19.22 -1.20
N LYS A 164 -14.12 18.70 -2.42
CA LYS A 164 -15.15 19.07 -3.39
C LYS A 164 -16.56 18.82 -2.87
N TYR A 165 -16.77 17.70 -2.18
CA TYR A 165 -18.08 17.30 -1.64
C TYR A 165 -18.18 17.46 -0.13
N GLN A 166 -17.21 18.12 0.52
CA GLN A 166 -17.22 18.40 1.96
C GLN A 166 -17.38 17.13 2.82
N LEU A 167 -16.71 16.05 2.41
CA LEU A 167 -16.77 14.76 3.08
C LEU A 167 -15.87 14.77 4.31
N GLY A 168 -16.44 15.04 5.48
CA GLY A 168 -15.71 15.13 6.75
C GLY A 168 -14.97 13.84 7.12
N PHE A 169 -13.93 13.93 7.94
CA PHE A 169 -13.11 12.80 8.40
C PHE A 169 -13.31 12.65 9.92
N ASN A 170 -14.01 11.59 10.32
CA ASN A 170 -14.38 11.39 11.72
C ASN A 170 -13.26 10.62 12.44
N VAL A 171 -12.64 11.26 13.43
CA VAL A 171 -11.61 10.65 14.28
C VAL A 171 -12.22 10.37 15.64
N GLN A 172 -12.19 9.11 16.07
CA GLN A 172 -12.63 8.74 17.42
C GLN A 172 -11.62 9.22 18.47
N PRO A 173 -12.03 9.44 19.73
CA PRO A 173 -11.10 9.69 20.81
C PRO A 173 -10.05 8.57 20.93
N PRO A 174 -8.77 8.90 21.22
CA PRO A 174 -7.77 7.89 21.51
C PRO A 174 -8.09 7.15 22.82
N GLU A 175 -7.46 5.99 23.01
CA GLU A 175 -7.50 5.23 24.25
C GLU A 175 -6.99 6.04 25.45
N TYR A 176 -7.46 5.67 26.64
CA TYR A 176 -6.89 6.19 27.88
C TYR A 176 -5.41 5.85 27.99
N ILE A 177 -4.62 6.79 28.53
CA ILE A 177 -3.19 6.59 28.76
C ILE A 177 -2.99 5.51 29.84
N GLN A 178 -2.25 4.45 29.49
CA GLN A 178 -1.98 3.31 30.40
C GLN A 178 -0.50 3.19 30.83
N SER A 179 0.42 3.87 30.14
CA SER A 179 1.87 3.77 30.40
C SER A 179 2.63 5.05 30.03
N LEU A 180 3.84 5.21 30.59
CA LEU A 180 4.79 6.28 30.26
C LEU A 180 6.07 5.70 29.61
N PRO A 181 6.72 6.41 28.66
CA PRO A 181 6.23 7.63 27.99
C PRO A 181 4.92 7.33 27.25
N PHE A 182 3.96 8.25 27.33
CA PHE A 182 2.65 8.01 26.72
C PHE A 182 2.72 8.27 25.22
N GLU A 183 1.83 7.59 24.52
CA GLU A 183 1.58 7.76 23.10
C GLU A 183 0.06 7.68 22.89
N PHE A 184 -0.48 8.49 21.97
CA PHE A 184 -1.88 8.33 21.59
C PHE A 184 -2.07 7.01 20.84
N LYS A 185 -2.98 6.18 21.33
CA LYS A 185 -3.34 4.91 20.70
C LYS A 185 -4.81 4.92 20.32
N TRP A 186 -5.14 4.22 19.25
CA TRP A 186 -6.51 3.91 18.86
C TRP A 186 -6.63 2.39 18.81
N THR A 187 -7.75 1.82 19.27
CA THR A 187 -7.96 0.36 19.26
C THR A 187 -7.93 -0.18 17.83
N GLU A 188 -7.67 -1.50 17.68
CA GLU A 188 -7.74 -2.13 16.36
C GLU A 188 -9.13 -2.05 15.71
N SER A 189 -10.18 -1.95 16.54
CA SER A 189 -11.56 -1.73 16.13
C SER A 189 -11.90 -0.28 15.78
N THR A 190 -10.97 0.67 15.97
CA THR A 190 -11.08 2.11 15.69
C THR A 190 -10.02 2.65 14.74
N HIS A 191 -9.41 1.79 13.92
CA HIS A 191 -8.64 2.19 12.72
C HIS A 191 -9.48 2.91 11.63
N GLN A 192 -10.65 3.45 11.98
CA GLN A 192 -11.47 4.36 11.18
C GLN A 192 -10.67 5.58 10.68
N HIS A 193 -9.58 5.92 11.35
CA HIS A 193 -8.73 7.04 11.01
C HIS A 193 -7.65 6.73 9.96
N TYR A 194 -7.68 5.54 9.34
CA TYR A 194 -6.82 5.21 8.21
C TYR A 194 -7.44 5.75 6.92
N GLU A 195 -6.61 6.24 5.99
CA GLU A 195 -7.10 6.88 4.78
C GLU A 195 -7.80 5.90 3.83
N ASP A 196 -7.36 4.64 3.81
CA ASP A 196 -8.01 3.60 3.02
C ASP A 196 -9.39 3.25 3.58
N VAL A 197 -9.50 3.10 4.90
CA VAL A 197 -10.78 2.93 5.60
C VAL A 197 -11.70 4.12 5.35
N TYR A 198 -11.17 5.35 5.33
CA TYR A 198 -11.96 6.55 5.01
C TYR A 198 -12.65 6.46 3.63
N PHE A 199 -11.92 6.02 2.59
CA PHE A 199 -12.49 5.87 1.24
C PHE A 199 -13.50 4.72 1.19
N LEU A 200 -13.20 3.60 1.83
CA LEU A 200 -14.08 2.42 1.84
C LEU A 200 -15.37 2.65 2.64
N GLN A 201 -15.28 3.34 3.76
CA GLN A 201 -16.44 3.80 4.53
C GLN A 201 -17.40 4.61 3.66
N ARG A 202 -16.86 5.41 2.74
CA ARG A 202 -17.62 6.26 1.80
C ARG A 202 -17.91 5.58 0.47
N HIS A 203 -17.66 4.28 0.35
CA HIS A 203 -17.79 3.56 -0.92
C HIS A 203 -19.17 3.80 -1.56
N LYS A 204 -20.26 3.66 -0.80
CA LYS A 204 -21.62 3.89 -1.29
C LYS A 204 -21.83 5.32 -1.76
N GLN A 205 -21.54 6.30 -0.90
CA GLN A 205 -21.68 7.73 -1.21
C GLN A 205 -20.85 8.13 -2.43
N LEU A 206 -19.61 7.66 -2.54
CA LEU A 206 -18.73 7.92 -3.68
C LEU A 206 -19.23 7.20 -4.94
N SER A 207 -19.75 5.97 -4.83
CA SER A 207 -20.32 5.25 -5.96
C SER A 207 -21.56 5.96 -6.54
N GLU A 208 -22.42 6.50 -5.68
CA GLU A 208 -23.57 7.32 -6.07
C GLU A 208 -23.14 8.62 -6.78
N LEU A 209 -21.96 9.15 -6.44
CA LEU A 209 -21.33 10.29 -7.13
C LEU A 209 -20.55 9.88 -8.40
N GLY A 210 -20.57 8.60 -8.79
CA GLY A 210 -19.95 8.09 -10.00
C GLY A 210 -18.46 7.72 -9.86
N PHE A 211 -17.94 7.59 -8.64
CA PHE A 211 -16.61 7.04 -8.42
C PHE A 211 -16.62 5.52 -8.50
N LYS A 212 -15.55 4.93 -9.02
CA LYS A 212 -15.44 3.48 -9.24
C LYS A 212 -14.35 2.87 -8.39
N PHE A 213 -14.69 1.89 -7.55
CA PHE A 213 -13.71 1.08 -6.83
C PHE A 213 -13.47 -0.22 -7.59
N ALA A 214 -12.22 -0.68 -7.67
CA ALA A 214 -11.92 -1.91 -8.37
C ALA A 214 -12.59 -3.12 -7.71
N PRO A 215 -13.17 -4.04 -8.50
CA PRO A 215 -13.69 -5.29 -7.98
C PRO A 215 -12.56 -6.20 -7.47
N PRO A 216 -12.86 -7.18 -6.59
CA PRO A 216 -11.86 -8.06 -5.97
C PRO A 216 -10.88 -8.73 -6.95
N HIS A 217 -11.38 -9.26 -8.08
CA HIS A 217 -10.53 -9.91 -9.08
C HIS A 217 -9.48 -8.97 -9.72
N LEU A 218 -9.80 -7.68 -9.88
CA LEU A 218 -8.81 -6.70 -10.37
C LEU A 218 -7.85 -6.28 -9.27
N ALA A 219 -8.35 -6.09 -8.05
CA ALA A 219 -7.50 -5.82 -6.89
C ALA A 219 -6.48 -6.95 -6.66
N ALA A 220 -6.89 -8.22 -6.84
CA ALA A 220 -6.02 -9.39 -6.71
C ALA A 220 -4.89 -9.44 -7.75
N LEU A 221 -5.09 -8.87 -8.95
CA LEU A 221 -4.07 -8.70 -9.99
C LEU A 221 -3.24 -7.43 -9.79
N PHE A 222 -3.76 -6.43 -9.09
CA PHE A 222 -3.06 -5.19 -8.81
C PHE A 222 -1.99 -5.38 -7.74
N GLY A 223 -2.36 -5.95 -6.60
CA GLY A 223 -1.43 -6.13 -5.49
C GLY A 223 -1.81 -7.25 -4.55
N PHE A 224 -0.92 -7.57 -3.62
CA PHE A 224 -1.20 -8.49 -2.53
C PHE A 224 -0.52 -8.03 -1.24
N GLN A 225 -1.10 -8.44 -0.11
CA GLN A 225 -0.46 -8.40 1.20
C GLN A 225 -0.35 -9.80 1.80
N HIS A 226 -1.43 -10.55 1.67
CA HIS A 226 -1.51 -11.98 1.89
C HIS A 226 -2.02 -12.62 0.60
N LEU A 227 -1.69 -13.89 0.36
CA LEU A 227 -2.02 -14.58 -0.90
C LEU A 227 -3.41 -15.24 -0.91
N MET A 228 -4.14 -15.22 0.21
CA MET A 228 -5.43 -15.89 0.31
C MET A 228 -6.46 -15.37 -0.71
N LEU A 229 -6.50 -14.05 -0.92
CA LEU A 229 -7.45 -13.45 -1.88
C LEU A 229 -7.08 -13.80 -3.32
N GLN A 230 -5.80 -13.89 -3.64
CA GLN A 230 -5.35 -14.37 -4.95
C GLN A 230 -5.74 -15.83 -5.16
N VAL A 231 -5.67 -16.67 -4.12
CA VAL A 231 -6.15 -18.07 -4.19
C VAL A 231 -7.65 -18.12 -4.45
N LEU A 232 -8.44 -17.33 -3.72
CA LEU A 232 -9.90 -17.27 -3.88
C LEU A 232 -10.31 -16.77 -5.28
N GLU A 233 -9.64 -15.74 -5.77
CA GLU A 233 -9.85 -15.17 -7.11
C GLU A 233 -9.17 -15.99 -8.22
N LYS A 234 -8.56 -17.14 -7.90
CA LYS A 234 -7.82 -18.01 -8.84
C LYS A 234 -6.79 -17.24 -9.68
N THR A 235 -6.19 -16.23 -9.07
CA THR A 235 -5.21 -15.35 -9.68
C THR A 235 -3.86 -16.04 -9.77
N ASN A 236 -3.25 -16.07 -10.96
CA ASN A 236 -1.86 -16.47 -11.10
C ASN A 236 -0.98 -15.43 -10.40
N VAL A 237 -0.33 -15.83 -9.32
CA VAL A 237 0.49 -14.92 -8.48
C VAL A 237 1.67 -14.29 -9.23
N MET A 238 2.12 -14.89 -10.32
CA MET A 238 3.16 -14.33 -11.19
C MET A 238 2.65 -13.20 -12.10
N ARG A 239 1.33 -13.01 -12.19
CA ARG A 239 0.67 -11.94 -12.94
C ARG A 239 0.28 -10.73 -12.08
N ILE A 240 0.68 -10.70 -10.81
CA ILE A 240 0.39 -9.57 -9.93
C ILE A 240 1.35 -8.41 -10.26
N LEU A 241 0.84 -7.18 -10.29
CA LEU A 241 1.63 -5.98 -10.56
C LEU A 241 2.57 -5.62 -9.41
N GLY A 242 2.07 -5.57 -8.17
CA GLY A 242 2.85 -5.14 -7.00
C GLY A 242 2.52 -5.85 -5.70
N CYS A 243 3.03 -5.29 -4.61
CA CYS A 243 2.92 -5.86 -3.27
C CYS A 243 2.79 -4.78 -2.20
N HIS A 244 2.31 -5.18 -1.03
CA HIS A 244 2.40 -4.45 0.23
C HIS A 244 2.66 -5.46 1.35
N PHE A 245 3.56 -5.19 2.29
CA PHE A 245 4.00 -6.19 3.26
C PHE A 245 3.65 -5.84 4.71
N SER A 246 2.89 -4.78 5.00
CA SER A 246 2.51 -4.40 6.38
C SER A 246 3.68 -4.46 7.35
N SER A 247 4.78 -3.81 6.98
CA SER A 247 6.02 -3.73 7.75
C SER A 247 6.69 -5.07 8.07
N SER A 248 6.30 -6.17 7.42
CA SER A 248 6.98 -7.46 7.59
C SER A 248 8.26 -7.58 6.78
N LEU A 249 8.26 -6.96 5.61
CA LEU A 249 9.37 -6.83 4.71
C LEU A 249 9.43 -5.38 4.22
N LYS A 250 10.63 -4.87 3.99
CA LYS A 250 10.81 -3.55 3.36
C LYS A 250 11.86 -3.59 2.27
N ILE A 251 11.67 -2.78 1.24
CA ILE A 251 12.67 -2.56 0.20
C ILE A 251 13.84 -1.75 0.79
N THR A 252 15.06 -2.24 0.62
CA THR A 252 16.29 -1.61 1.13
C THR A 252 17.28 -1.25 0.02
N GLY A 253 16.94 -1.59 -1.22
CA GLY A 253 17.63 -1.21 -2.45
C GLY A 253 16.77 -1.57 -3.67
N LEU A 254 17.19 -1.18 -4.88
CA LEU A 254 16.36 -1.36 -6.09
C LEU A 254 15.91 -2.80 -6.37
N ASN A 255 16.70 -3.79 -5.96
CA ASN A 255 16.37 -5.22 -6.05
C ASN A 255 16.56 -5.92 -4.69
N GLN A 256 16.54 -5.19 -3.57
CA GLN A 256 16.85 -5.75 -2.26
C GLN A 256 15.69 -5.55 -1.28
N VAL A 257 15.36 -6.60 -0.56
CA VAL A 257 14.30 -6.61 0.46
C VAL A 257 14.86 -7.16 1.75
N THR A 258 14.55 -6.54 2.88
CA THR A 258 14.95 -7.01 4.22
C THR A 258 13.73 -7.52 4.99
N VAL A 259 13.88 -8.68 5.63
CA VAL A 259 12.90 -9.23 6.58
C VAL A 259 13.07 -8.55 7.94
N LEU A 260 11.98 -8.10 8.56
CA LEU A 260 12.04 -7.27 9.79
C LEU A 260 11.68 -8.00 11.08
N HIS A 261 10.96 -9.11 11.00
CA HIS A 261 10.48 -9.83 12.17
C HIS A 261 10.68 -11.34 12.01
N HIS A 262 10.76 -12.07 13.13
CA HIS A 262 10.63 -13.53 13.14
C HIS A 262 9.22 -13.92 12.68
N GLN A 263 9.04 -14.11 11.37
CA GLN A 263 7.75 -14.42 10.76
C GLN A 263 7.54 -15.90 10.46
N PHE A 264 8.60 -16.67 10.55
CA PHE A 264 8.62 -18.07 10.17
C PHE A 264 9.03 -18.88 11.40
N SER A 265 8.86 -20.19 11.36
CA SER A 265 9.31 -21.11 12.42
C SER A 265 10.54 -21.93 11.99
N SER A 266 10.90 -21.88 10.71
CA SER A 266 12.07 -22.56 10.14
C SER A 266 12.52 -21.95 8.80
N MET A 267 13.74 -22.29 8.38
CA MET A 267 14.26 -21.94 7.05
C MET A 267 13.43 -22.59 5.92
N GLU A 268 12.91 -23.79 6.16
CA GLU A 268 12.06 -24.51 5.18
C GLU A 268 10.72 -23.79 4.97
N GLU A 269 10.09 -23.32 6.05
CA GLU A 269 8.85 -22.54 5.98
C GLU A 269 9.04 -21.23 5.23
N LEU A 270 10.15 -20.53 5.49
CA LEU A 270 10.50 -19.31 4.78
C LEU A 270 10.68 -19.56 3.28
N ILE A 271 11.46 -20.58 2.89
CA ILE A 271 11.71 -20.91 1.47
C ILE A 271 10.40 -21.27 0.76
N ARG A 272 9.48 -21.95 1.48
CA ARG A 272 8.15 -22.30 0.97
C ARG A 272 7.14 -21.16 1.07
N ASN A 273 7.49 -20.04 1.68
CA ASN A 273 6.56 -18.93 1.81
C ASN A 273 6.29 -18.31 0.44
N GLY A 274 5.03 -18.35 0.01
CA GLY A 274 4.65 -17.87 -1.31
C GLY A 274 5.03 -16.40 -1.58
N ARG A 275 5.06 -15.55 -0.55
CA ARG A 275 5.46 -14.13 -0.71
C ARG A 275 6.96 -14.01 -1.02
N ILE A 276 7.79 -14.77 -0.30
CA ILE A 276 9.24 -14.84 -0.52
C ILE A 276 9.55 -15.44 -1.89
N PHE A 277 8.85 -16.52 -2.26
CA PHE A 277 8.96 -17.14 -3.57
C PHE A 277 8.67 -16.13 -4.70
N ILE A 278 7.58 -15.37 -4.61
CA ILE A 278 7.26 -14.33 -5.60
C ILE A 278 8.37 -13.30 -5.70
N LEU A 279 8.89 -12.79 -4.58
CA LEU A 279 9.99 -11.82 -4.57
C LEU A 279 11.21 -12.35 -5.31
N VAL A 280 11.65 -13.57 -4.96
CA VAL A 280 12.82 -14.21 -5.57
C VAL A 280 12.61 -14.46 -7.07
N GLU A 281 11.43 -14.96 -7.47
CA GLU A 281 11.13 -15.21 -8.88
C GLU A 281 11.06 -13.94 -9.73
N GLN A 282 10.69 -12.80 -9.11
CA GLN A 282 10.70 -11.48 -9.74
C GLN A 282 12.07 -10.78 -9.65
N GLY A 283 13.12 -11.51 -9.25
CA GLY A 283 14.51 -11.03 -9.27
C GLY A 283 14.90 -10.18 -8.07
N MET A 284 14.14 -10.22 -6.97
CA MET A 284 14.52 -9.57 -5.71
C MET A 284 15.49 -10.48 -4.92
N GLU A 285 16.51 -9.86 -4.33
CA GLU A 285 17.35 -10.46 -3.30
C GLU A 285 16.71 -10.20 -1.93
N VAL A 286 16.36 -11.28 -1.22
CA VAL A 286 15.76 -11.19 0.11
C VAL A 286 16.84 -11.43 1.16
N TYR A 287 17.17 -10.37 1.89
CA TYR A 287 18.09 -10.39 3.02
C TYR A 287 17.38 -10.72 4.33
N ILE A 288 18.01 -11.59 5.11
CA ILE A 288 17.52 -12.02 6.41
C ILE A 288 18.60 -11.70 7.44
N PRO A 289 18.38 -10.66 8.27
CA PRO A 289 19.27 -10.32 9.36
C PRO A 289 19.44 -11.47 10.37
N SER A 290 20.58 -11.51 11.06
CA SER A 290 20.87 -12.51 12.10
C SER A 290 19.84 -12.48 13.23
N GLU A 291 19.31 -11.30 13.54
CA GLU A 291 18.40 -11.03 14.65
C GLU A 291 17.01 -11.63 14.41
N VAL A 292 16.68 -11.95 13.15
CA VAL A 292 15.39 -12.55 12.76
C VAL A 292 15.58 -13.95 12.14
N SER A 293 16.81 -14.44 12.05
CA SER A 293 17.16 -15.74 11.47
C SER A 293 17.11 -16.87 12.50
N PHE A 294 16.71 -18.08 12.08
CA PHE A 294 16.60 -19.25 12.98
C PHE A 294 17.93 -19.76 13.51
N ASN A 295 19.01 -19.61 12.74
CA ASN A 295 20.32 -20.14 13.08
C ASN A 295 21.28 -19.06 13.61
N GLY A 296 20.79 -17.85 13.88
CA GLY A 296 21.60 -16.70 14.31
C GLY A 296 22.58 -16.21 13.24
N GLN A 297 22.48 -16.69 12.00
CA GLN A 297 23.32 -16.25 10.88
C GLN A 297 22.46 -15.53 9.85
N SER A 298 22.97 -14.42 9.36
CA SER A 298 22.33 -13.71 8.26
C SER A 298 22.45 -14.49 6.95
N CYS A 299 21.48 -14.36 6.06
CA CYS A 299 21.52 -15.01 4.75
C CYS A 299 20.78 -14.21 3.66
N TYR A 300 21.03 -14.58 2.41
CA TYR A 300 20.37 -14.03 1.24
C TYR A 300 19.65 -15.15 0.47
N LEU A 301 18.40 -14.90 0.10
CA LEU A 301 17.65 -15.71 -0.86
C LEU A 301 17.58 -14.93 -2.18
N LYS A 302 18.01 -15.57 -3.27
CA LYS A 302 17.94 -14.99 -4.61
C LYS A 302 17.81 -16.09 -5.66
N LYS A 303 17.35 -15.72 -6.84
CA LYS A 303 17.23 -16.64 -7.98
C LYS A 303 18.65 -17.05 -8.39
N ARG A 304 18.85 -18.36 -8.58
CA ARG A 304 20.13 -18.92 -9.03
C ARG A 304 20.37 -18.62 -10.49
#